data_AF-A0AAU8CDU3-F1
#
_entry.id   AF-A0AAU8CDU3-F1
#
_cell.length_a   1.000
_cell.length_b   1.000
_cell.length_c   1.000
_cell.angle_alpha   90.00
_cell.angle_beta   90.00
_cell.angle_gamma   90.00
#
_symmetry.space_group_name_H-M   'P 1'
#
loop_
_entity.id
_entity.type
_entity.pdbx_description
1 polymer ?
#
loop_
_entity_poly.entity_id
_entity_poly.type
_entity_poly.pdbx_seq_one_letter_code
_entity_poly.pdbx_strand_id
1 'polypeptide(L)'
;MPTDSLVLAAVGVLLVAVALFVRVRRRADLLANYDKSADPEYAAVHAGNAVAAAGAVLVAYGAADAYWEFPEWTVFVPILAVVALAFLAAARAQGY
;
A
#
# COMPACT_ATOMS: atom_id res chain seq x y z
N MET A 1 11.15 4.61 -21.52
CA MET A 1 9.72 4.26 -21.41
C MET A 1 9.14 4.94 -20.17
N PRO A 2 8.77 6.24 -20.26
CA PRO A 2 8.30 7.00 -19.10
C PRO A 2 6.83 6.74 -18.70
N THR A 3 6.06 6.04 -19.54
CA THR A 3 4.64 5.75 -19.29
C THR A 3 4.42 4.83 -18.10
N ASP A 4 5.31 3.84 -17.92
CA ASP A 4 5.11 2.78 -16.93
C ASP A 4 5.42 3.29 -15.51
N SER A 5 6.40 4.18 -15.37
CA SER A 5 6.77 4.84 -14.11
C SER A 5 5.65 5.73 -13.58
N LEU A 6 4.98 6.48 -14.46
CA LEU A 6 3.83 7.31 -14.10
C LEU A 6 2.60 6.46 -13.74
N VAL A 7 2.41 5.32 -14.40
CA VAL A 7 1.36 4.35 -14.03
C VAL A 7 1.61 3.80 -12.64
N LEU A 8 2.85 3.40 -12.31
CA LEU A 8 3.21 2.94 -10.96
C LEU A 8 2.92 4.02 -9.90
N ALA A 9 3.29 5.27 -10.19
CA ALA A 9 2.99 6.38 -9.30
C ALA A 9 1.48 6.57 -9.11
N ALA A 10 0.69 6.54 -10.19
CA ALA A 10 -0.76 6.67 -10.12
C ALA A 10 -1.43 5.53 -9.33
N VAL A 11 -0.98 4.28 -9.52
CA VAL A 11 -1.42 3.14 -8.72
C VAL A 11 -1.08 3.33 -7.24
N GLY A 12 0.13 3.82 -6.95
CA GLY A 12 0.54 4.17 -5.60
C GLY A 12 -0.37 5.22 -4.95
N VAL A 13 -0.72 6.28 -5.67
CA VAL A 13 -1.66 7.32 -5.20
C VAL A 13 -3.04 6.73 -4.91
N LEU A 14 -3.55 5.87 -5.80
CA LEU A 14 -4.84 5.20 -5.59
C LEU A 14 -4.83 4.30 -4.35
N LEU A 15 -3.76 3.55 -4.13
CA LEU A 15 -3.60 2.74 -2.92
C LEU A 15 -3.60 3.60 -1.64
N VAL A 16 -2.87 4.72 -1.64
CA VAL A 16 -2.89 5.67 -0.52
C VAL A 16 -4.29 6.21 -0.28
N ALA A 17 -5.00 6.62 -1.34
CA ALA A 17 -6.35 7.17 -1.22
C ALA A 17 -7.34 6.16 -0.63
N VAL A 18 -7.32 4.91 -1.11
CA VAL A 18 -8.17 3.83 -0.59
C VAL A 18 -7.82 3.51 0.86
N ALA A 19 -6.53 3.42 1.18
CA ALA A 19 -6.06 3.16 2.53
C ALA A 19 -6.47 4.25 3.53
N LEU A 20 -6.39 5.52 3.12
CA LEU A 20 -6.88 6.65 3.90
C LEU A 20 -8.39 6.59 4.06
N PHE A 21 -9.14 6.22 3.02
CA PHE A 21 -10.59 6.03 3.12
C PHE A 21 -10.95 4.96 4.15
N VAL A 22 -10.31 3.78 4.08
CA VAL A 22 -10.50 2.68 5.04
C VAL A 22 -10.21 3.15 6.47
N ARG A 23 -9.08 3.83 6.68
CA ARG A 23 -8.65 4.33 7.98
C ARG A 23 -9.60 5.40 8.54
N VAL A 24 -9.90 6.44 7.76
CA VAL A 24 -10.70 7.58 8.22
C VAL A 24 -12.16 7.18 8.44
N ARG A 25 -12.70 6.30 7.60
CA ARG A 25 -14.09 5.82 7.73
C ARG A 25 -14.22 4.60 8.65
N ARG A 26 -13.11 4.12 9.23
CA ARG A 26 -13.05 2.94 10.10
C ARG A 26 -13.70 1.70 9.45
N ARG A 27 -13.49 1.53 8.14
CA ARG A 27 -14.10 0.48 7.32
C ARG A 27 -13.22 -0.76 7.23
N ALA A 28 -12.99 -1.41 8.39
CA ALA A 28 -12.20 -2.64 8.45
C ALA A 28 -12.81 -3.77 7.61
N ASP A 29 -14.14 -3.74 7.39
CA ASP A 29 -14.89 -4.65 6.52
C ASP A 29 -14.42 -4.66 5.06
N LEU A 30 -13.70 -3.63 4.62
CA LEU A 30 -13.14 -3.54 3.27
C LEU A 30 -11.77 -4.22 3.14
N LEU A 31 -11.15 -4.63 4.26
CA LEU A 31 -9.88 -5.34 4.25
C LEU A 31 -10.15 -6.83 4.04
N ALA A 32 -9.56 -7.42 3.00
CA ALA A 32 -9.80 -8.81 2.61
C ALA A 32 -9.49 -9.84 3.72
N ASN A 33 -8.53 -9.54 4.60
CA ASN A 33 -8.11 -10.41 5.70
C ASN A 33 -8.67 -9.98 7.07
N TYR A 34 -9.70 -9.12 7.09
CA TYR A 34 -10.28 -8.69 8.34
C TYR A 34 -10.99 -9.85 9.05
N ASP A 35 -10.56 -10.13 10.27
CA ASP A 35 -11.24 -11.05 11.17
C ASP A 35 -12.27 -10.27 11.99
N LYS A 36 -13.51 -10.78 12.04
CA LYS A 36 -14.58 -10.16 12.83
C LYS A 36 -14.33 -10.25 14.34
N SER A 37 -13.41 -11.10 14.79
CA SER A 37 -12.97 -11.11 16.20
C SER A 37 -11.97 -10.02 16.55
N ALA A 38 -11.32 -9.40 15.55
CA ALA A 38 -10.40 -8.29 15.77
C ALA A 38 -11.15 -6.98 16.02
N ASP A 39 -10.52 -6.04 16.75
CA ASP A 39 -11.08 -4.70 16.92
C ASP A 39 -11.12 -3.97 15.56
N PRO A 40 -12.31 -3.57 15.06
CA PRO A 40 -12.44 -2.89 13.78
C PRO A 40 -11.68 -1.55 13.72
N GLU A 41 -11.59 -0.81 14.82
CA GLU A 41 -10.86 0.46 14.83
C GLU A 41 -9.36 0.23 14.69
N TYR A 42 -8.82 -0.69 15.48
CA TYR A 42 -7.43 -1.12 15.37
C TYR A 42 -7.09 -1.60 13.96
N ALA A 43 -7.89 -2.53 13.41
CA ALA A 43 -7.67 -3.12 12.09
C ALA A 43 -7.70 -2.06 10.98
N ALA A 44 -8.72 -1.19 10.96
CA ALA A 44 -8.85 -0.14 9.95
C ALA A 44 -7.67 0.84 9.99
N VAL A 45 -7.21 1.23 11.18
CA VAL A 45 -6.09 2.18 11.32
C VAL A 45 -4.77 1.54 10.92
N HIS A 46 -4.45 0.36 11.47
CA HIS A 46 -3.11 -0.21 11.33
C HIS A 46 -2.92 -0.93 10.00
N ALA A 47 -3.91 -1.69 9.54
CA ALA A 47 -3.85 -2.28 8.20
C ALA A 47 -3.94 -1.18 7.14
N GLY A 48 -4.79 -0.17 7.34
CA GLY A 48 -4.84 1.02 6.49
C GLY A 48 -3.47 1.71 6.39
N ASN A 49 -2.76 1.91 7.50
CA ASN A 49 -1.42 2.50 7.47
C ASN A 49 -0.41 1.66 6.67
N ALA A 50 -0.46 0.33 6.79
CA ALA A 50 0.41 -0.56 6.03
C ALA A 50 0.11 -0.51 4.51
N VAL A 51 -1.17 -0.48 4.12
CA VAL A 51 -1.56 -0.31 2.71
C VAL A 51 -1.17 1.08 2.19
N ALA A 52 -1.33 2.13 3.00
CA ALA A 52 -0.90 3.48 2.63
C ALA A 52 0.62 3.55 2.43
N ALA A 53 1.40 2.88 3.30
CA ALA A 53 2.84 2.78 3.14
C ALA A 53 3.23 2.06 1.83
N ALA A 54 2.51 0.99 1.47
CA ALA A 54 2.75 0.28 0.21
C ALA A 54 2.50 1.18 -1.01
N GLY A 55 1.41 1.94 -0.99
CA GLY A 55 1.12 2.95 -2.00
C GLY A 55 2.21 4.04 -2.06
N ALA A 56 2.65 4.55 -0.91
CA ALA A 56 3.71 5.57 -0.84
C ALA A 56 5.04 5.10 -1.42
N VAL A 57 5.41 3.83 -1.22
CA VAL A 57 6.60 3.22 -1.86
C VAL A 57 6.48 3.25 -3.38
N LEU A 58 5.31 2.89 -3.94
CA LEU A 58 5.09 2.93 -5.39
C LEU A 58 5.10 4.36 -5.94
N VAL A 59 4.52 5.33 -5.21
CA VAL A 59 4.60 6.75 -5.59
C VAL A 59 6.05 7.22 -5.63
N ALA A 60 6.82 6.94 -4.57
CA ALA A 60 8.21 7.34 -4.48
C ALA A 60 9.05 6.72 -5.59
N TYR A 61 8.90 5.41 -5.82
CA TYR A 61 9.61 4.71 -6.89
C TYR A 61 9.22 5.22 -8.27
N GLY A 62 7.93 5.29 -8.60
CA GLY A 62 7.46 5.72 -9.92
C GLY A 62 7.84 7.16 -10.24
N ALA A 63 7.77 8.07 -9.25
CA ALA A 63 8.22 9.45 -9.41
C ALA A 63 9.74 9.55 -9.58
N ALA A 64 10.50 8.75 -8.84
CA ALA A 64 11.94 8.71 -8.94
C ALA A 64 12.40 8.14 -10.30
N ASP A 65 11.84 7.01 -10.71
CA ASP A 65 12.16 6.37 -11.99
C ASP A 65 11.80 7.27 -13.19
N ALA A 66 10.70 8.02 -13.10
CA ALA A 66 10.33 9.00 -14.13
C ALA A 66 11.35 10.15 -14.30
N TYR A 67 12.19 10.42 -13.29
CA TYR A 67 13.18 11.50 -13.32
C TYR A 67 14.62 10.99 -13.53
N TRP A 68 14.97 9.84 -12.95
CA TRP A 68 16.32 9.29 -12.95
C TRP A 68 16.53 8.09 -13.89
N GLU A 69 15.46 7.55 -14.50
CA GLU A 69 15.50 6.42 -15.44
C GLU A 69 16.27 5.22 -14.89
N PHE A 70 15.73 4.58 -13.84
CA PHE A 70 16.42 3.49 -13.19
C PHE A 70 16.51 2.25 -14.09
N PRO A 71 17.54 1.39 -13.89
CA PRO A 71 17.59 0.11 -14.56
C PRO A 71 16.35 -0.75 -14.27
N GLU A 72 15.81 -1.45 -15.27
CA GLU A 72 14.54 -2.20 -15.16
C GLU A 72 14.47 -3.16 -13.96
N TRP A 73 15.59 -3.76 -13.57
CA TRP A 73 15.65 -4.70 -12.45
C TRP A 73 15.35 -4.07 -11.08
N THR A 74 15.48 -2.74 -10.93
CA THR A 74 15.25 -2.07 -9.64
C THR A 74 13.81 -2.14 -9.18
N VAL A 75 12.87 -2.43 -10.08
CA VAL A 75 11.44 -2.65 -9.76
C VAL A 75 11.23 -3.78 -8.75
N PHE A 76 12.19 -4.71 -8.62
CA PHE A 76 12.14 -5.77 -7.62
C PHE A 76 12.11 -5.22 -6.18
N VAL A 77 12.77 -4.09 -5.92
CA VAL A 77 12.84 -3.47 -4.59
C VAL A 77 11.46 -2.99 -4.09
N PRO A 78 10.72 -2.14 -4.82
CA PRO A 78 9.37 -1.75 -4.38
C PRO A 78 8.40 -2.94 -4.35
N ILE A 79 8.55 -3.94 -5.24
CA ILE A 79 7.74 -5.16 -5.18
C ILE A 79 7.93 -5.89 -3.85
N LEU A 80 9.18 -6.12 -3.42
CA LEU A 80 9.47 -6.76 -2.13
C LEU A 80 8.88 -5.96 -0.96
N ALA A 81 9.03 -4.64 -0.98
CA ALA A 81 8.49 -3.77 0.05
C ALA A 81 6.95 -3.83 0.10
N VAL A 82 6.28 -3.79 -1.06
CA VAL A 82 4.82 -3.93 -1.16
C VAL A 82 4.35 -5.29 -0.64
N VAL A 83 5.05 -6.37 -0.97
CA VAL A 83 4.73 -7.73 -0.47
C VAL A 83 4.86 -7.79 1.05
N ALA A 84 5.95 -7.28 1.62
CA ALA A 84 6.14 -7.26 3.07
C ALA A 84 5.05 -6.43 3.78
N LEU A 85 4.68 -5.29 3.21
CA LEU A 85 3.63 -4.43 3.75
C LEU A 85 2.23 -5.04 3.59
N ALA A 86 1.99 -5.83 2.55
CA ALA A 86 0.74 -6.57 2.39
C ALA A 86 0.58 -7.65 3.47
N PHE A 87 1.65 -8.39 3.80
CA PHE A 87 1.64 -9.33 4.93
C PHE A 87 1.43 -8.61 6.26
N LEU A 88 2.09 -7.47 6.46
CA LEU A 88 1.88 -6.65 7.66
C LEU A 88 0.43 -6.15 7.75
N ALA A 89 -0.14 -5.68 6.64
CA ALA A 89 -1.53 -5.24 6.60
C ALA A 89 -2.50 -6.40 6.94
N ALA A 90 -2.23 -7.60 6.44
CA ALA A 90 -3.02 -8.80 6.75
C ALA A 90 -2.94 -9.14 8.24
N ALA A 91 -1.74 -9.16 8.83
CA ALA A 91 -1.55 -9.41 10.26
C ALA A 91 -2.32 -8.39 11.11
N ARG A 92 -2.25 -7.11 10.75
CA ARG A 92 -2.98 -6.03 11.45
C ARG A 92 -4.50 -6.14 11.29
N ALA A 93 -4.97 -6.59 10.13
CA ALA A 93 -6.40 -6.82 9.90
C ALA A 93 -6.95 -7.98 10.74
N GLN A 94 -6.09 -8.91 11.15
CA GLN A 94 -6.41 -10.02 12.06
C GLN A 94 -6.19 -9.65 13.55
N GLY A 95 -5.69 -8.46 13.85
CA GLY A 95 -5.49 -7.97 15.22
C GLY A 95 -4.13 -8.30 15.85
N TYR A 96 -3.12 -8.67 15.06
CA TYR A 96 -1.74 -8.93 15.51
C TYR A 96 -0.82 -7.69 15.47
#